data_AF-A0A923S8E7-F1
#
_entry.id   AF-A0A923S8E7-F1
#
_cell.length_a   1.000
_cell.length_b   1.000
_cell.length_c   1.000
_cell.angle_alpha   90.00
_cell.angle_beta   90.00
_cell.angle_gamma   90.00
#
_symmetry.space_group_name_H-M   'P 1'
#
loop_
_entity.id
_entity.type
_entity.pdbx_description
1 polymer ?
#
loop_
_entity_poly.entity_id
_entity_poly.type
_entity_poly.pdbx_seq_one_letter_code
_entity_poly.pdbx_strand_id
1 'polypeptide(L)' 'MNNDAVRELLNAVGALAEMSLNFYRALLNAGATKEEAFVLLQSFISATIHGNKEKSDED' A
#
# COMPACT_ATOMS: atom_id res chain seq x y z
N MET A 1 -0.88 -2.58 -26.73
CA MET A 1 -0.87 -2.66 -25.26
C MET A 1 -1.80 -3.79 -24.86
N ASN A 2 -1.39 -4.66 -23.95
CA ASN A 2 -2.28 -5.70 -23.43
C ASN A 2 -3.31 -5.03 -22.51
N ASN A 3 -4.56 -4.91 -22.97
CA ASN A 3 -5.62 -4.21 -22.24
C ASN A 3 -5.90 -4.85 -20.87
N ASP A 4 -5.66 -6.17 -20.75
CA ASP A 4 -5.88 -6.90 -19.51
C ASP A 4 -4.83 -6.53 -18.46
N ALA A 5 -3.56 -6.45 -18.84
CA ALA A 5 -2.48 -6.02 -17.94
C ALA A 5 -2.69 -4.58 -17.41
N VAL A 6 -3.19 -3.68 -18.27
CA VAL A 6 -3.52 -2.30 -17.86
C VAL A 6 -4.70 -2.29 -16.89
N ARG A 7 -5.73 -3.11 -17.15
CA ARG A 7 -6.91 -3.23 -16.28
C ARG A 7 -6.55 -3.82 -14.91
N GLU A 8 -5.72 -4.86 -14.88
CA GLU A 8 -5.22 -5.46 -13.65
C GLU A 8 -4.40 -4.46 -12.83
N LEU A 9 -3.52 -3.69 -13.49
CA LEU A 9 -2.77 -2.63 -12.83
C LEU A 9 -3.71 -1.59 -12.20
N LEU A 10 -4.71 -1.11 -12.93
CA LEU A 10 -5.67 -0.14 -12.42
C LEU A 10 -6.46 -0.68 -11.22
N ASN A 11 -6.86 -1.96 -11.27
CA ASN A 11 -7.54 -2.61 -10.15
C ASN A 11 -6.62 -2.71 -8.91
N ALA A 12 -5.35 -3.08 -9.10
CA ALA A 12 -4.38 -3.16 -8.01
C ALA A 12 -4.11 -1.79 -7.37
N VAL A 13 -3.98 -0.74 -8.18
CA VAL A 13 -3.84 0.65 -7.70
C VAL A 13 -5.09 1.09 -6.92
N GLY A 14 -6.29 0.76 -7.41
CA GLY A 14 -7.54 1.03 -6.71
C GLY A 14 -7.60 0.36 -5.34
N ALA A 15 -7.28 -0.94 -5.27
CA ALA A 15 -7.23 -1.69 -4.02
C ALA A 15 -6.19 -1.09 -3.04
N LEU A 16 -5.01 -0.71 -3.53
CA LEU A 16 -3.99 -0.06 -2.70
C LEU A 16 -4.48 1.27 -2.13
N ALA A 17 -5.19 2.08 -2.92
CA ALA A 17 -5.74 3.36 -2.49
C ALA A 17 -6.81 3.18 -1.39
N GLU A 18 -7.72 2.21 -1.56
CA GLU A 18 -8.74 1.89 -0.56
C GLU A 18 -8.13 1.40 0.76
N MET A 19 -7.16 0.48 0.69
CA MET A 19 -6.44 0.00 1.87
C MET A 19 -5.67 1.12 2.56
N SER A 20 -4.97 1.95 1.80
CA SER A 20 -4.22 3.11 2.29
C SER A 20 -5.13 4.11 3.04
N LEU A 21 -6.31 4.40 2.47
CA LEU A 21 -7.28 5.29 3.09
C LEU A 21 -7.84 4.71 4.40
N ASN A 22 -8.17 3.41 4.40
CA ASN A 22 -8.67 2.72 5.59
C ASN A 22 -7.61 2.68 6.70
N PHE A 23 -6.35 2.40 6.34
CA PHE A 23 -5.22 2.39 7.28
C PHE A 23 -5.01 3.77 7.92
N TYR A 24 -4.97 4.83 7.10
CA TYR A 24 -4.85 6.21 7.61
C TYR A 24 -5.98 6.58 8.57
N ARG A 25 -7.24 6.25 8.23
CA ARG A 25 -8.39 6.49 9.11
C ARG A 25 -8.33 5.70 10.41
N ALA A 26 -7.88 4.44 10.35
CA ALA A 26 -7.71 3.62 11.53
C ALA A 26 -6.66 4.20 12.50
N LEU A 27 -5.56 4.73 11.98
CA LEU A 27 -4.53 5.40 12.78
C LEU A 27 -5.07 6.64 13.48
N LEU A 28 -5.81 7.50 12.77
CA LEU A 28 -6.45 8.67 13.38
C LEU A 28 -7.45 8.26 14.47
N ASN A 29 -8.26 7.23 14.22
CA ASN A 29 -9.22 6.72 15.21
C ASN A 29 -8.53 6.08 16.42
N ALA A 30 -7.31 5.58 16.27
CA ALA A 30 -6.48 5.06 17.35
C ALA A 30 -5.77 6.18 18.16
N GLY A 31 -5.95 7.45 17.77
CA GLY A 31 -5.40 8.61 18.48
C GLY A 31 -4.06 9.11 17.94
N ALA A 32 -3.59 8.61 16.81
CA ALA A 32 -2.43 9.19 16.14
C ALA A 32 -2.72 10.62 15.66
N THR A 33 -1.72 11.48 15.73
CA THR A 33 -1.76 12.78 15.05
C THR A 33 -1.77 12.60 13.53
N LYS A 34 -2.11 13.65 12.78
CA LYS A 34 -2.11 13.59 11.31
C LYS A 34 -0.71 13.31 10.77
N GLU A 35 0.30 13.91 11.40
CA GLU A 35 1.70 13.76 11.06
C GLU A 35 2.17 12.31 11.28
N GLU A 36 1.89 11.72 12.44
CA GLU A 36 2.20 10.30 12.73
C GLU A 36 1.47 9.36 11.77
N ALA A 37 0.18 9.61 11.53
CA ALA A 37 -0.61 8.80 10.62
C ALA A 37 -0.09 8.85 9.18
N PHE A 38 0.41 10.02 8.74
CA PHE A 38 1.00 10.19 7.42
C PHE A 38 2.35 9.45 7.28
N VAL A 39 3.22 9.55 8.28
CA VAL A 39 4.50 8.81 8.30
C VAL A 39 4.25 7.30 8.23
N LEU A 40 3.34 6.79 9.07
CA LEU A 40 2.99 5.36 9.07
C LEU A 40 2.35 4.93 7.74
N LEU A 41 1.49 5.77 7.15
CA LEU A 41 0.92 5.51 5.83
C LEU A 41 1.99 5.38 4.75
N GLN A 42 3.00 6.25 4.75
CA GLN A 42 4.12 6.16 3.81
C GLN A 42 4.91 4.85 4.00
N SER A 43 5.14 4.43 5.24
CA SER A 43 5.77 3.13 5.53
C SER A 43 4.91 1.96 5.04
N PHE A 44 3.60 2.00 5.26
CA PHE A 44 2.66 0.98 4.78
C PHE A 44 2.67 0.85 3.26
N ILE A 45 2.58 1.96 2.52
CA ILE A 45 2.64 1.95 1.05
C ILE A 45 3.99 1.41 0.58
N SER A 46 5.09 1.87 1.18
CA SER A 46 6.43 1.42 0.80
C SER A 46 6.62 -0.08 1.03
N ALA A 47 6.19 -0.59 2.18
CA ALA A 47 6.24 -2.01 2.50
C ALA A 47 5.32 -2.85 1.59
N THR A 48 4.16 -2.32 1.19
CA THR A 48 3.25 -3.02 0.27
C THR A 48 3.84 -3.15 -1.14
N ILE A 49 4.52 -2.10 -1.62
CA ILE A 49 5.14 -2.09 -2.96
C ILE A 49 6.45 -2.88 -2.99
N HIS A 50 7.29 -2.75 -1.96
CA HIS A 50 8.67 -3.29 -1.96
C HIS A 50 8.87 -4.49 -1.04
N GLY A 51 7.98 -4.75 -0.09
CA GLY A 51 8.11 -5.80 0.93
C GLY A 51 7.90 -7.22 0.40
N ASN A 52 7.46 -7.36 -0.86
CA ASN A 52 7.31 -8.65 -1.54
C ASN A 52 8.57 -9.10 -2.30
N LYS A 53 9.75 -8.55 -2.00
CA LYS A 53 10.99 -9.26 -2.36
C LYS A 53 11.07 -10.51 -1.49
N GLU A 54 10.42 -11.58 -1.94
CA GLU A 54 10.85 -12.93 -1.58
C GLU A 54 12.36 -12.96 -1.77
N LYS A 55 13.08 -13.45 -0.76
CA LYS A 55 14.44 -13.91 -0.98
C LYS A 55 14.35 -14.92 -2.11
N SER A 56 14.83 -14.54 -3.29
CA SER A 56 15.26 -15.51 -4.28
C SER A 56 16.39 -16.27 -3.60
N ASP A 57 16.05 -17.38 -2.95
CA ASP A 57 17.01 -18.41 -2.62
C ASP A 57 17.53 -18.91 -3.97
N GLU A 58 18.66 -18.36 -4.40
CA GLU A 58 19.48 -18.90 -5.48
C GLU A 58 20.14 -20.17 -4.91
N ASP A 59 19.61 -21.34 -5.31
CA ASP A 59 20.32 -22.63 -5.28
C ASP A 59 21.28 -22.74 -6.49
#